data_AF-A0A2E8L1Q1-F1
#
_entry.id   AF-A0A2E8L1Q1-F1
#
_cell.length_a   1.000
_cell.length_b   1.000
_cell.length_c   1.000
_cell.angle_alpha   90.00
_cell.angle_beta   90.00
_cell.angle_gamma   90.00
#
_symmetry.space_group_name_H-M   'P 1'
#
loop_
_entity.id
_entity.type
_entity.pdbx_description
1 polymer ?
#
loop_
_entity_poly.entity_id
_entity_poly.type
_entity_poly.pdbx_seq_one_letter_code
_entity_poly.pdbx_strand_id
1 'polypeptide(L)'
;MSPVVYNSQMQIVQSPGFVYIMVELMHDTRIIRAASSRDVTAASLDKCMGDSIGRWEGDTLIVETKHYNPLQTYRDATTENLTVI
;
A
#
# COMPACT_ATOMS: atom_id res chain seq x y z
N MET A 1 -7.32 1.23 2.27
CA MET A 1 -7.95 2.44 2.81
C MET A 1 -8.99 2.93 1.82
N SER A 2 -10.25 3.00 2.23
CA SER A 2 -11.29 3.68 1.47
C SER A 2 -11.43 5.09 2.04
N PRO A 3 -11.59 6.15 1.23
CA PRO A 3 -11.87 7.47 1.77
C PRO A 3 -13.18 7.44 2.57
N VAL A 4 -13.14 7.99 3.80
CA VAL A 4 -14.33 8.29 4.62
C VAL A 4 -14.63 9.79 4.48
N VAL A 5 -15.82 10.28 4.82
CA VAL A 5 -16.21 11.70 4.62
C VAL A 5 -15.74 12.63 5.76
N TYR A 6 -15.25 12.06 6.87
CA TYR A 6 -14.74 12.78 8.04
C TYR A 6 -13.27 12.45 8.27
N ASN A 7 -12.46 13.46 8.62
CA ASN A 7 -11.02 13.30 8.91
C ASN A 7 -10.25 12.72 7.70
N SER A 8 -10.50 13.32 6.55
CA SER A 8 -10.18 12.74 5.23
C SER A 8 -9.05 13.47 4.52
N GLN A 9 -8.27 14.30 5.23
CA GLN A 9 -7.08 14.87 4.63
C GLN A 9 -6.16 13.72 4.19
N MET A 10 -5.78 13.78 2.92
CA MET A 10 -4.81 12.89 2.33
C MET A 10 -3.63 13.71 1.87
N GLN A 11 -2.44 13.32 2.29
CA GLN A 11 -1.20 13.90 1.81
C GLN A 11 -0.47 12.87 0.96
N ILE A 12 -0.09 13.29 -0.24
CA ILE A 12 0.77 12.52 -1.12
C ILE A 12 2.12 13.23 -1.19
N VAL A 13 3.18 12.55 -0.76
CA VAL A 13 4.54 13.09 -0.74
C VAL A 13 5.42 12.21 -1.61
N GLN A 14 6.25 12.82 -2.45
CA GLN A 14 7.21 12.10 -3.28
C GLN A 14 8.63 12.40 -2.83
N SER A 15 9.47 11.37 -2.79
CA SER A 15 10.92 11.51 -2.63
C SER A 15 11.61 10.59 -3.64
N PRO A 16 12.92 10.76 -3.90
CA PRO A 16 13.64 9.84 -4.78
C PRO A 16 13.43 8.38 -4.33
N GLY A 17 12.85 7.55 -5.21
CA GLY A 17 12.58 6.14 -4.96
C GLY A 17 11.32 5.80 -4.15
N PHE A 18 10.55 6.78 -3.66
CA PHE A 18 9.38 6.53 -2.81
C PHE A 18 8.21 7.49 -3.08
N VAL A 19 7.01 6.98 -2.86
CA VAL A 19 5.78 7.76 -2.74
C VAL A 19 5.11 7.39 -1.41
N TYR A 20 4.70 8.38 -0.66
CA TYR A 20 4.01 8.23 0.61
C TYR A 20 2.57 8.69 0.44
N ILE A 21 1.63 7.91 0.96
CA ILE A 21 0.23 8.31 1.08
C ILE A 21 -0.11 8.27 2.57
N MET A 22 -0.34 9.44 3.15
CA MET A 22 -0.76 9.58 4.53
C MET A 22 -2.22 10.00 4.57
N VAL A 23 -3.01 9.33 5.40
CA VAL A 23 -4.39 9.72 5.68
C VAL A 23 -4.48 10.17 7.12
N GLU A 24 -5.15 11.30 7.34
CA GLU A 24 -5.35 11.93 8.65
C GLU A 24 -6.05 10.96 9.63
N LEU A 25 -7.12 10.30 9.18
CA LEU A 25 -7.79 9.28 9.97
C LEU A 25 -6.84 8.10 10.22
N MET A 26 -6.57 7.84 11.51
CA MET A 26 -5.64 6.82 12.04
C MET A 26 -4.14 7.11 11.89
N HIS A 27 -3.74 8.21 11.23
CA HIS A 27 -2.32 8.55 11.00
C HIS A 27 -1.50 7.41 10.38
N ASP A 28 -2.14 6.55 9.57
CA ASP A 28 -1.46 5.46 8.88
C ASP A 28 -0.79 6.03 7.62
N THR A 29 0.49 5.68 7.42
CA THR A 29 1.26 6.08 6.25
C THR A 29 1.58 4.87 5.41
N ARG A 30 1.03 4.83 4.20
CA ARG A 30 1.42 3.84 3.20
C ARG A 30 2.70 4.30 2.50
N ILE A 31 3.73 3.47 2.60
CA ILE A 31 5.00 3.66 1.91
C ILE A 31 4.99 2.81 0.63
N ILE A 32 5.12 3.47 -0.52
CA ILE A 32 5.19 2.84 -1.84
C ILE A 32 6.60 3.02 -2.35
N ARG A 33 7.33 1.91 -2.51
CA ARG A 33 8.70 1.94 -3.03
C ARG A 33 8.67 1.82 -4.55
N ALA A 34 9.32 2.74 -5.26
CA ALA A 34 9.49 2.64 -6.70
C ALA A 34 10.53 1.56 -7.00
N ALA A 35 10.08 0.35 -7.34
CA ALA A 35 10.94 -0.82 -7.45
C ALA A 35 10.42 -1.81 -8.51
N SER A 36 11.35 -2.50 -9.17
CA SER A 36 11.03 -3.58 -10.12
C SER A 36 10.66 -4.89 -9.43
N SER A 37 11.10 -5.10 -8.18
CA SER A 37 10.83 -6.31 -7.41
C SER A 37 10.65 -6.04 -5.92
N ARG A 38 9.93 -6.95 -5.24
CA ARG A 38 9.82 -6.99 -3.78
C ARG A 38 11.08 -7.56 -3.16
N ASP A 39 11.26 -7.24 -1.88
CA ASP A 39 12.27 -7.90 -1.06
C ASP A 39 11.90 -9.38 -0.87
N VAL A 40 12.89 -10.27 -0.80
CA VAL A 40 12.67 -11.71 -0.56
C VAL A 40 11.98 -11.99 0.77
N THR A 41 12.11 -11.09 1.74
CA THR A 41 11.48 -11.17 3.07
C THR A 41 10.07 -10.57 3.11
N ALA A 42 9.59 -9.96 2.02
CA ALA A 42 8.30 -9.25 2.03
C ALA A 42 7.12 -10.16 2.46
N ALA A 43 7.16 -11.44 2.08
CA ALA A 43 6.13 -12.41 2.44
C ALA A 43 6.15 -12.83 3.93
N SER A 44 7.30 -12.75 4.60
CA SER A 44 7.45 -13.16 6.01
C SER A 44 7.31 -12.02 7.01
N LEU A 45 7.19 -10.78 6.54
CA LEU A 45 7.10 -9.60 7.41
C LEU A 45 5.68 -9.34 7.94
N ASP A 46 4.66 -10.03 7.42
CA ASP A 46 3.24 -9.91 7.83
C ASP A 46 2.76 -8.48 8.06
N LYS A 47 3.18 -7.56 7.16
CA LYS A 47 2.85 -6.15 7.25
C LYS A 47 1.34 -5.99 7.31
N CYS A 48 0.86 -5.24 8.32
CA CYS A 48 -0.56 -5.03 8.58
C CYS A 48 -1.32 -4.68 7.29
N MET A 49 -0.81 -3.74 6.50
CA MET A 49 -1.44 -3.24 5.28
C MET A 49 -0.82 -3.76 3.96
N GLY A 50 -0.05 -4.85 4.05
CA GLY A 50 0.69 -5.44 2.94
C GLY A 50 1.96 -4.69 2.55
N ASP A 51 2.65 -5.23 1.54
CA ASP A 51 3.84 -4.68 0.91
C ASP A 51 3.51 -4.04 -0.43
N SER A 52 3.66 -2.70 -0.52
CA SER A 52 3.33 -1.90 -1.70
C SER A 52 4.59 -1.53 -2.50
N ILE A 53 4.57 -1.86 -3.80
CA ILE A 53 5.58 -1.42 -4.77
C ILE A 53 4.90 -0.61 -5.86
N GLY A 54 5.62 0.39 -6.38
CA GLY A 54 5.15 1.30 -7.40
C GLY A 54 6.00 1.26 -8.66
N ARG A 55 5.36 1.48 -9.80
CA ARG A 55 6.03 1.72 -11.09
C ARG A 55 5.26 2.75 -11.90
N TRP A 56 5.98 3.61 -12.60
CA TRP A 56 5.40 4.66 -13.44
C TRP A 56 5.09 4.13 -14.85
N GLU A 57 3.89 4.40 -15.33
CA GLU A 57 3.47 4.26 -16.72
C GLU A 57 3.06 5.65 -17.24
N GLY A 58 3.97 6.32 -17.95
CA GLY A 58 3.81 7.74 -18.27
C GLY A 58 3.63 8.55 -16.99
N ASP A 59 2.53 9.28 -16.88
CA ASP A 59 2.19 10.12 -15.73
C ASP A 59 1.40 9.38 -14.63
N THR A 60 1.21 8.06 -14.77
CA THR A 60 0.42 7.25 -13.83
C THR A 60 1.32 6.39 -12.95
N LEU A 61 1.16 6.51 -11.64
CA LEU A 61 1.77 5.57 -10.68
C LEU A 61 0.85 4.36 -10.50
N ILE A 62 1.29 3.20 -10.97
CA ILE A 62 0.61 1.93 -10.70
C ILE A 62 1.21 1.33 -9.42
N VAL A 63 0.35 0.94 -8.47
CA VAL A 63 0.74 0.47 -7.14
C VAL A 63 0.23 -0.94 -6.92
N GLU A 64 1.14 -1.91 -6.90
CA GLU A 64 0.77 -3.29 -6.58
C GLU A 64 1.05 -3.59 -5.11
N THR A 65 0.04 -4.05 -4.38
CA THR A 65 0.15 -4.49 -2.98
C THR A 65 -0.15 -5.98 -2.84
N LYS A 66 0.74 -6.70 -2.14
CA LYS A 66 0.65 -8.13 -1.82
C LYS A 66 1.07 -8.37 -0.36
N HIS A 67 1.02 -9.62 0.11
CA HIS A 67 1.50 -10.02 1.44
C HIS A 67 0.84 -9.26 2.59
N TYR A 68 -0.48 -9.10 2.49
CA TYR A 68 -1.31 -8.55 3.54
C TYR A 68 -1.28 -9.46 4.77
N ASN A 69 -1.45 -8.87 5.94
CA ASN A 69 -1.55 -9.64 7.17
C ASN A 69 -2.77 -10.60 7.09
N PRO A 70 -2.61 -11.89 7.42
CA PRO A 70 -3.67 -12.90 7.31
C PRO A 70 -4.83 -12.68 8.29
N LEU A 71 -4.65 -11.83 9.31
CA LEU A 71 -5.71 -11.44 10.24
C LEU A 71 -6.68 -10.40 9.65
N GLN A 72 -6.35 -9.82 8.49
CA GLN A 72 -7.22 -8.89 7.80
C GLN A 72 -8.10 -9.59 6.77
N THR A 73 -9.26 -9.00 6.50
CA THR A 73 -10.10 -9.34 5.35
C THR A 73 -10.28 -8.10 4.48
N TYR A 74 -10.42 -8.31 3.18
CA TYR A 74 -10.72 -7.24 2.24
C TYR A 74 -12.06 -7.53 1.59
N ARG A 75 -13.11 -6.79 1.97
CA ARG A 75 -14.48 -6.98 1.44
C ARG A 75 -14.90 -8.46 1.51
N ASP A 76 -14.76 -9.05 2.70
CA ASP A 76 -15.04 -10.47 3.00
C ASP A 76 -14.16 -11.50 2.28
N ALA A 77 -13.18 -11.07 1.48
CA ALA A 77 -12.17 -11.95 0.90
C ALA A 77 -10.98 -12.13 1.85
N THR A 78 -10.44 -13.35 1.88
CA THR A 78 -9.20 -13.70 2.57
C THR A 78 -8.00 -13.03 1.91
N THR A 79 -6.99 -12.69 2.71
CA THR A 79 -5.81 -11.95 2.24
C THR A 79 -4.64 -12.82 1.77
N GLU A 80 -4.69 -14.15 1.99
CA GLU A 80 -3.59 -15.10 1.72
C GLU A 80 -2.96 -14.95 0.33
N ASN A 81 -3.82 -14.82 -0.70
CA ASN A 81 -3.40 -14.65 -2.10
C ASN A 81 -3.90 -13.33 -2.71
N LEU A 82 -4.25 -12.35 -1.87
CA LEU A 82 -4.82 -11.09 -2.34
C LEU A 82 -3.74 -10.23 -3.00
N THR A 83 -4.05 -9.78 -4.22
CA THR A 83 -3.30 -8.76 -4.93
C THR A 83 -4.23 -7.60 -5.24
N VAL A 84 -3.81 -6.38 -4.89
CA VAL A 84 -4.49 -5.14 -5.26
C VAL A 84 -3.55 -4.34 -6.16
N ILE A 85 -4.07 -3.87 -7.29
CA ILE A 85 -3.38 -3.05 -8.29
C ILE A 85 -4.16 -1.75 -8.47
#